data_AF-A0A9D7ZZ99-F1
#
_entry.id   AF-A0A9D7ZZ99-F1
#
_cell.length_a   1.000
_cell.length_b   1.000
_cell.length_c   1.000
_cell.angle_alpha   90.00
_cell.angle_beta   90.00
_cell.angle_gamma   90.00
#
_symmetry.space_group_name_H-M   'P 1'
#
loop_
_entity.id
_entity.type
_entity.pdbx_description
1 polymer ?
#
loop_
_entity_poly.entity_id
_entity_poly.type
_entity_poly.pdbx_seq_one_letter_code
_entity_poly.pdbx_strand_id
1 'polypeptide(L)'
;FLFSGEVLGQRPKSQNKNSLRYVEKNSGFDGQILRPLCARLLPETLIEQKGLVDRQKLMDISGRSRKIQMQMAKAFGIKEYPSPAGGCLLTDKIFSDRLKDLMNTQKLFNKRELYYLKHGRHFRLDSKTKVIVGRSEKDNQHLLNYFEKNMDLLLRPAKIPGPDVILTGKGNKKNIQTAAMICASYTKSIPGENADIKVIKKNDATILSIKTVKAIEFKELMI
;
A
#
# COMPACT_ATOMS: atom_id res chain seq x y z
N PHE A 1 3.81 -33.97 8.18
CA PHE A 1 4.63 -33.32 7.14
C PHE A 1 3.98 -32.01 6.74
N LEU A 2 4.72 -31.13 6.08
CA LEU A 2 4.21 -29.88 5.51
C LEU A 2 4.30 -29.93 3.99
N PHE A 3 3.46 -29.17 3.30
CA PHE A 3 3.61 -28.92 1.87
C PHE A 3 3.68 -27.42 1.61
N SER A 4 4.49 -27.02 0.63
CA SER A 4 4.61 -25.62 0.21
C SER A 4 4.49 -25.49 -1.31
N GLY A 5 4.02 -24.31 -1.76
CA GLY A 5 3.96 -23.95 -3.18
C GLY A 5 5.28 -23.37 -3.72
N GLU A 6 6.40 -23.58 -3.02
CA GLU A 6 7.70 -23.10 -3.47
C GLU A 6 8.16 -23.87 -4.71
N VAL A 7 8.73 -23.15 -5.69
CA VAL A 7 9.22 -23.73 -6.94
C VAL A 7 10.70 -23.42 -7.09
N LEU A 8 11.48 -24.44 -7.43
CA LEU A 8 12.93 -24.32 -7.53
C LEU A 8 13.33 -23.29 -8.60
N GLY A 9 14.06 -22.26 -8.21
CA GLY A 9 14.52 -21.18 -9.11
C GLY A 9 13.49 -20.12 -9.44
N GLN A 10 12.26 -20.20 -8.91
CA GLN A 10 11.18 -19.26 -9.24
C GLN A 10 11.39 -17.87 -8.66
N ARG A 11 12.00 -17.78 -7.48
CA ARG A 11 12.53 -16.56 -6.88
C ARG A 11 14.05 -16.71 -6.76
N PRO A 12 14.85 -16.15 -7.67
CA PRO A 12 16.29 -16.42 -7.75
C PRO A 12 17.06 -16.21 -6.45
N LYS A 13 16.66 -15.20 -5.66
CA LYS A 13 17.32 -14.85 -4.39
C LYS A 13 16.93 -15.74 -3.21
N SER A 14 15.77 -16.41 -3.24
CA SER A 14 15.20 -17.06 -2.06
C SER A 14 14.71 -18.49 -2.28
N GLN A 15 14.69 -18.98 -3.52
CA GLN A 15 14.20 -20.32 -3.88
C GLN A 15 15.22 -21.10 -4.73
N ASN A 16 16.51 -20.89 -4.49
CA ASN A 16 17.55 -21.80 -4.99
C ASN A 16 17.72 -23.02 -4.06
N LYS A 17 18.43 -24.06 -4.49
CA LYS A 17 18.60 -25.31 -3.71
C LYS A 17 19.10 -25.04 -2.28
N ASN A 18 20.09 -24.17 -2.12
CA ASN A 18 20.68 -23.85 -0.83
C ASN A 18 19.67 -23.14 0.09
N SER A 19 18.93 -22.15 -0.43
CA SER A 19 17.88 -21.45 0.33
C SER A 19 16.76 -22.39 0.75
N LEU A 20 16.28 -23.27 -0.14
CA LEU A 20 15.23 -24.23 0.19
C LEU A 20 15.68 -25.23 1.26
N ARG A 21 16.91 -25.73 1.15
CA ARG A 21 17.51 -26.63 2.15
C ARG A 21 17.73 -25.92 3.49
N TYR A 22 18.17 -24.66 3.46
CA TYR A 22 18.34 -23.86 4.66
C TYR A 22 17.02 -23.69 5.41
N VAL A 23 15.94 -23.31 4.71
CA VAL A 23 14.60 -23.19 5.32
C VAL A 23 14.16 -24.52 5.92
N GLU A 24 14.29 -25.61 5.16
CA GLU A 24 13.91 -26.94 5.62
C GLU A 24 14.63 -27.34 6.91
N LYS A 25 15.96 -27.23 6.94
CA LYS A 25 16.78 -27.57 8.11
C LYS A 25 16.43 -26.75 9.36
N ASN A 26 16.14 -25.46 9.20
CA ASN A 26 15.90 -24.54 10.32
C ASN A 26 14.42 -24.39 10.70
N SER A 27 13.50 -24.99 9.93
CA SER A 27 12.06 -24.92 10.20
C SER A 27 11.57 -25.87 11.30
N GLY A 28 12.39 -26.82 11.74
CA GLY A 28 11.97 -27.96 12.57
C GLY A 28 11.30 -29.10 11.79
N PHE A 29 11.18 -28.98 10.46
CA PHE A 29 10.60 -29.99 9.57
C PHE A 29 11.62 -30.55 8.58
N ASP A 30 12.86 -30.79 9.05
CA ASP A 30 13.93 -31.29 8.19
C ASP A 30 13.52 -32.61 7.49
N GLY A 31 13.62 -32.63 6.16
CA GLY A 31 13.23 -33.76 5.30
C GLY A 31 11.72 -34.00 5.21
N GLN A 32 10.88 -33.11 5.75
CA GLN A 32 9.43 -33.28 5.83
C GLN A 32 8.65 -32.16 5.11
N ILE A 33 9.32 -31.29 4.35
CA ILE A 33 8.67 -30.24 3.55
C ILE A 33 8.56 -30.71 2.10
N LEU A 34 7.37 -31.19 1.73
CA LEU A 34 7.05 -31.53 0.35
C LEU A 34 6.86 -30.25 -0.48
N ARG A 35 7.42 -30.22 -1.68
CA ARG A 35 7.25 -29.11 -2.63
C ARG A 35 6.65 -29.65 -3.93
N PRO A 36 5.33 -29.90 -3.99
CA PRO A 36 4.71 -30.73 -5.04
C PRO A 36 5.00 -30.27 -6.47
N LEU A 37 5.16 -28.96 -6.66
CA LEU A 37 5.40 -28.35 -7.97
C LEU A 37 6.82 -28.59 -8.51
N CYS A 38 7.80 -28.90 -7.66
CA CYS A 38 9.19 -29.13 -8.07
C CYS A 38 9.82 -30.36 -7.41
N ALA A 39 9.02 -31.24 -6.80
CA ALA A 39 9.48 -32.36 -5.98
C ALA A 39 10.42 -33.29 -6.76
N ARG A 40 10.15 -33.53 -8.05
CA ARG A 40 10.97 -34.42 -8.89
C ARG A 40 12.39 -33.89 -9.13
N LEU A 41 12.65 -32.61 -8.84
CA LEU A 41 13.96 -31.95 -8.97
C LEU A 41 14.73 -31.84 -7.64
N LEU A 42 14.12 -32.28 -6.54
CA LEU A 42 14.68 -32.24 -5.19
C LEU A 42 14.87 -33.67 -4.66
N PRO A 43 15.73 -33.86 -3.64
CA PRO A 43 15.79 -35.13 -2.91
C PRO A 43 14.41 -35.53 -2.39
N GLU A 44 14.16 -36.83 -2.31
CA GLU A 44 12.92 -37.35 -1.74
C GLU A 44 12.78 -36.95 -0.28
N THR A 45 11.59 -36.51 0.09
CA THR A 45 11.22 -36.28 1.48
C THR A 45 10.91 -37.61 2.19
N LEU A 46 10.93 -37.60 3.53
CA LEU A 46 10.60 -38.77 4.34
C LEU A 46 9.18 -39.30 4.07
N ILE A 47 8.26 -38.46 3.60
CA ILE A 47 6.89 -38.90 3.28
C ILE A 47 6.77 -39.56 1.91
N GLU A 48 7.61 -39.17 0.96
CA GLU A 48 7.73 -39.83 -0.34
C GLU A 48 8.35 -41.22 -0.13
N GLN A 49 9.43 -41.28 0.66
CA GLN A 49 10.09 -42.54 1.02
C GLN A 49 9.18 -43.51 1.76
N LYS A 50 8.28 -43.00 2.62
CA LYS A 50 7.27 -43.81 3.33
C LYS A 50 6.08 -44.21 2.44
N GLY A 51 6.06 -43.80 1.17
CA GLY A 51 4.95 -44.09 0.26
C GLY A 51 3.64 -43.36 0.58
N LEU A 52 3.65 -42.39 1.49
CA LEU A 52 2.45 -41.60 1.84
C LEU A 52 2.06 -40.64 0.72
N VAL A 53 3.02 -40.29 -0.15
CA VAL A 53 2.83 -39.47 -1.33
C VAL A 53 3.47 -40.17 -2.51
N ASP A 54 2.69 -40.37 -3.57
CA ASP A 54 3.16 -40.92 -4.83
C ASP A 54 3.94 -39.86 -5.62
N ARG A 55 5.28 -40.00 -5.64
CA ARG A 55 6.20 -39.09 -6.33
C ARG A 55 5.93 -38.99 -7.83
N GLN A 56 5.35 -40.02 -8.45
CA GLN A 56 5.07 -40.02 -9.89
C GLN A 56 3.96 -39.01 -10.27
N LYS A 57 3.08 -38.69 -9.31
CA LYS A 57 2.02 -37.67 -9.48
C LYS A 57 2.49 -36.24 -9.22
N LEU A 58 3.75 -36.06 -8.79
CA LEU A 58 4.32 -34.73 -8.52
C LEU A 58 4.97 -34.15 -9.78
N MET A 59 5.38 -32.88 -9.70
CA MET A 59 5.86 -32.11 -10.85
C MET A 59 7.36 -31.79 -10.76
N ASP A 60 7.89 -31.30 -11.87
CA ASP A 60 9.28 -30.92 -12.12
C ASP A 60 9.41 -29.45 -12.59
N ILE A 61 8.51 -28.58 -12.14
CA ILE A 61 8.55 -27.16 -12.51
C ILE A 61 9.82 -26.52 -11.91
N SER A 62 10.54 -25.75 -12.74
CA SER A 62 11.65 -24.93 -12.28
C SER A 62 11.82 -23.64 -13.08
N GLY A 63 12.68 -22.75 -12.57
CA GLY A 63 13.01 -21.47 -13.19
C GLY A 63 11.98 -20.38 -12.90
N ARG A 64 12.12 -19.24 -13.57
CA ARG A 64 11.39 -17.99 -13.24
C ARG A 64 9.99 -17.90 -13.84
N SER A 65 9.67 -18.75 -14.83
CA SER A 65 8.39 -18.72 -15.55
C SER A 65 7.25 -19.23 -14.67
N ARG A 66 6.10 -18.56 -14.68
CA ARG A 66 4.86 -19.02 -14.00
C ARG A 66 3.81 -19.57 -14.96
N LYS A 67 4.18 -19.79 -16.24
CA LYS A 67 3.22 -20.17 -17.29
C LYS A 67 2.46 -21.46 -16.95
N ILE A 68 3.16 -22.48 -16.46
CA ILE A 68 2.55 -23.76 -16.08
C ILE A 68 1.56 -23.55 -14.94
N GLN A 69 1.95 -22.83 -13.88
CA GLN A 69 1.05 -22.55 -12.75
C GLN A 69 -0.17 -21.72 -13.17
N MET A 70 -0.01 -20.77 -14.10
CA MET A 70 -1.14 -20.01 -14.65
C MET A 70 -2.09 -20.89 -15.49
N GLN A 71 -1.54 -21.82 -16.26
CA GLN A 71 -2.35 -22.81 -17.00
C GLN A 71 -3.11 -23.73 -16.03
N MET A 72 -2.45 -24.22 -14.99
CA MET A 72 -3.09 -25.02 -13.93
C MET A 72 -4.20 -24.24 -13.23
N ALA A 73 -3.95 -22.98 -12.88
CA ALA A 73 -4.95 -22.11 -12.26
C ALA A 73 -6.19 -21.98 -13.16
N LYS A 74 -5.99 -21.80 -14.48
CA LYS A 74 -7.08 -21.77 -15.46
C LYS A 74 -7.83 -23.11 -15.52
N ALA A 75 -7.11 -24.22 -15.58
CA ALA A 75 -7.70 -25.56 -15.64
C ALA A 75 -8.50 -25.91 -14.37
N PHE A 76 -8.07 -25.43 -13.21
CA PHE A 76 -8.77 -25.60 -11.93
C PHE A 76 -9.89 -24.58 -11.70
N GLY A 77 -10.15 -23.67 -12.64
CA GLY A 77 -11.18 -22.64 -12.49
C GLY A 77 -10.85 -21.57 -11.44
N ILE A 78 -9.56 -21.39 -11.09
CA ILE A 78 -9.12 -20.34 -10.15
C ILE A 78 -9.23 -18.98 -10.85
N LYS A 79 -10.26 -18.21 -10.45
CA LYS A 79 -10.55 -16.89 -11.02
C LYS A 79 -9.61 -15.80 -10.52
N GLU A 80 -9.21 -15.88 -9.26
CA GLU A 80 -8.31 -14.92 -8.61
C GLU A 80 -6.90 -15.50 -8.49
N TYR A 81 -6.09 -15.33 -9.54
CA TYR A 81 -4.67 -15.62 -9.49
C TYR A 81 -3.89 -14.31 -9.31
N PRO A 82 -3.35 -14.02 -8.11
CA PRO A 82 -2.71 -12.74 -7.84
C PRO A 82 -1.49 -12.56 -8.74
N SER A 83 -1.29 -11.33 -9.20
CA SER A 83 -0.09 -10.98 -9.95
C SER A 83 1.14 -11.27 -9.07
N PRO A 84 2.18 -11.92 -9.60
CA PRO A 84 3.42 -12.18 -8.88
C PRO A 84 4.24 -10.90 -8.59
N ALA A 85 3.79 -9.76 -9.13
CA ALA A 85 4.39 -8.45 -8.94
C ALA A 85 3.68 -7.67 -7.81
N GLY A 86 4.44 -6.79 -7.16
CA GLY A 86 4.01 -6.03 -6.00
C GLY A 86 4.87 -6.38 -4.79
N GLY A 87 6.04 -5.74 -4.70
CA GLY A 87 6.89 -5.87 -3.51
C GLY A 87 6.13 -5.48 -2.24
N CYS A 88 6.69 -5.82 -1.08
CA CYS A 88 6.09 -5.41 0.19
C CYS A 88 6.08 -3.88 0.27
N LEU A 89 4.93 -3.27 0.57
CA LEU A 89 4.83 -1.82 0.74
C LEU A 89 5.76 -1.30 1.85
N LEU A 90 6.12 -2.14 2.82
CA LEU A 90 7.07 -1.80 3.87
C LEU A 90 8.51 -1.64 3.36
N THR A 91 8.79 -2.05 2.12
CA THR A 91 10.08 -1.77 1.45
C THR A 91 10.07 -0.44 0.70
N ASP A 92 8.90 0.19 0.52
CA ASP A 92 8.81 1.55 -0.03
C ASP A 92 9.12 2.57 1.07
N LYS A 93 10.15 3.39 0.85
CA LYS A 93 10.60 4.37 1.86
C LYS A 93 9.48 5.34 2.26
N ILE A 94 8.75 5.86 1.28
CA ILE A 94 7.72 6.88 1.50
C ILE A 94 6.53 6.29 2.27
N PHE A 95 6.07 5.10 1.89
CA PHE A 95 5.03 4.39 2.60
C PHE A 95 5.45 4.07 4.05
N SER A 96 6.69 3.60 4.23
CA SER A 96 7.23 3.29 5.56
C SER A 96 7.37 4.51 6.44
N ASP A 97 7.77 5.67 5.91
CA ASP A 97 7.85 6.91 6.67
C ASP A 97 6.46 7.40 7.10
N ARG A 98 5.47 7.31 6.21
CA ARG A 98 4.06 7.60 6.54
C ARG A 98 3.49 6.65 7.58
N LEU A 99 3.83 5.37 7.51
CA LEU A 99 3.40 4.37 8.50
C LEU A 99 4.04 4.64 9.86
N LYS A 100 5.34 4.99 9.89
CA LYS A 100 6.02 5.39 11.13
C LYS A 100 5.37 6.62 11.75
N ASP A 101 5.10 7.65 10.96
CA ASP A 101 4.37 8.84 11.43
C ASP A 101 2.99 8.47 12.01
N LEU A 102 2.24 7.57 11.35
CA LEU A 102 0.98 7.05 11.85
C LEU A 102 1.14 6.39 13.23
N MET A 103 2.07 5.43 13.34
CA MET A 103 2.28 4.65 14.57
C MET A 103 2.81 5.51 15.73
N ASN A 104 3.62 6.54 15.43
CA ASN A 104 4.13 7.46 16.44
C ASN A 104 3.05 8.42 16.96
N THR A 105 2.07 8.77 16.13
CA THR A 105 1.03 9.75 16.48
C THR A 105 -0.21 9.13 17.10
N GLN A 106 -0.50 7.85 16.82
CA GLN A 106 -1.70 7.18 17.31
C GLN A 106 -1.46 5.70 17.59
N LYS A 107 -1.84 5.27 18.80
CA LYS A 107 -1.79 3.86 19.22
C LYS A 107 -2.92 3.03 18.62
N LEU A 108 -4.08 3.65 18.43
CA LEU A 108 -5.26 3.04 17.82
C LEU A 108 -5.60 3.84 16.56
N PHE A 109 -5.55 3.18 15.41
CA PHE A 109 -5.93 3.76 14.14
C PHE A 109 -6.83 2.81 13.37
N ASN A 110 -7.81 3.39 12.67
CA ASN A 110 -8.75 2.63 11.86
C ASN A 110 -8.07 2.16 10.56
N LYS A 111 -8.60 1.07 9.98
CA LYS A 111 -8.12 0.53 8.69
C LYS A 111 -8.05 1.59 7.59
N ARG A 112 -8.95 2.58 7.61
CA ARG A 112 -8.98 3.73 6.68
C ARG A 112 -7.66 4.51 6.65
N GLU A 113 -7.01 4.69 7.81
CA GLU A 113 -5.75 5.43 7.90
C GLU A 113 -4.62 4.70 7.15
N LEU A 114 -4.62 3.36 7.16
CA LEU A 114 -3.67 2.55 6.40
C LEU A 114 -3.89 2.66 4.89
N TYR A 115 -5.14 2.80 4.45
CA TYR A 115 -5.43 3.00 3.03
C TYR A 115 -4.98 4.39 2.55
N TYR A 116 -5.13 5.43 3.38
CA TYR A 116 -4.62 6.75 3.06
C TYR A 116 -3.11 6.79 2.79
N LEU A 117 -2.30 5.98 3.47
CA LEU A 117 -0.84 5.99 3.31
C LEU A 117 -0.38 5.72 1.86
N LYS A 118 -1.21 5.02 1.06
CA LYS A 118 -0.91 4.64 -0.32
C LYS A 118 -1.10 5.79 -1.33
N HIS A 119 -1.87 6.81 -0.96
CA HIS A 119 -2.35 7.83 -1.88
C HIS A 119 -1.95 9.22 -1.42
N GLY A 120 -1.77 10.13 -2.38
CA GLY A 120 -1.56 11.54 -2.08
C GLY A 120 -0.17 11.91 -1.54
N ARG A 121 -0.06 13.20 -1.19
CA ARG A 121 1.05 13.82 -0.46
C ARG A 121 0.59 14.07 0.98
N HIS A 122 1.42 13.70 1.95
CA HIS A 122 1.06 13.72 3.36
C HIS A 122 1.80 14.85 4.06
N PHE A 123 1.08 15.64 4.85
CA PHE A 123 1.62 16.72 5.65
C PHE A 123 1.15 16.60 7.09
N ARG A 124 2.07 16.74 8.04
CA ARG A 124 1.78 16.75 9.47
C ARG A 124 1.74 18.20 9.94
N LEU A 125 0.55 18.70 10.29
CA LEU A 125 0.40 20.10 10.75
C LEU A 125 0.71 20.26 12.23
N ASP A 126 0.38 19.24 13.03
CA ASP A 126 0.68 19.12 14.45
C ASP A 126 0.49 17.66 14.90
N SER A 127 0.64 17.38 16.20
CA SER A 127 0.54 16.03 16.77
C SER A 127 -0.81 15.33 16.56
N LYS A 128 -1.87 16.06 16.19
CA LYS A 128 -3.24 15.53 16.03
C LYS A 128 -3.81 15.72 14.64
N THR A 129 -3.20 16.55 13.81
CA THR A 129 -3.78 16.99 12.53
C THR A 129 -2.87 16.64 11.36
N LYS A 130 -3.43 15.96 10.36
CA LYS A 130 -2.74 15.55 9.13
C LYS A 130 -3.53 16.01 7.92
N VAL A 131 -2.82 16.37 6.86
CA VAL A 131 -3.39 16.74 5.57
C VAL A 131 -2.91 15.78 4.50
N ILE A 132 -3.82 15.30 3.67
CA ILE A 132 -3.53 14.42 2.54
C ILE A 132 -4.04 15.08 1.26
N VAL A 133 -3.13 15.37 0.33
CA VAL A 133 -3.43 16.03 -0.94
C VAL A 133 -3.39 15.01 -2.06
N GLY A 134 -4.49 14.81 -2.79
CA GLY A 134 -4.52 13.95 -3.97
C GLY A 134 -3.56 14.42 -5.07
N ARG A 135 -2.90 13.47 -5.75
CA ARG A 135 -1.92 13.78 -6.82
C ARG A 135 -2.49 13.64 -8.23
N SER A 136 -3.62 12.96 -8.34
CA SER A 136 -4.32 12.63 -9.58
C SER A 136 -5.80 12.42 -9.28
N GLU A 137 -6.63 12.36 -10.31
CA GLU A 137 -8.04 12.03 -10.17
C GLU A 137 -8.25 10.67 -9.48
N LYS A 138 -7.42 9.68 -9.82
CA LYS A 138 -7.46 8.36 -9.18
C LYS A 138 -7.12 8.43 -7.69
N ASP A 139 -6.11 9.22 -7.31
CA ASP A 139 -5.81 9.47 -5.90
C ASP A 139 -7.00 10.14 -5.21
N ASN A 140 -7.62 11.16 -5.82
CA ASN A 140 -8.81 11.82 -5.27
C ASN A 140 -9.96 10.83 -5.02
N GLN A 141 -10.29 9.99 -6.01
CA GLN A 141 -11.31 8.95 -5.87
C GLN A 141 -10.99 7.98 -4.72
N HIS A 142 -9.75 7.52 -4.61
CA HIS A 142 -9.33 6.66 -3.50
C HIS A 142 -9.43 7.35 -2.14
N LEU A 143 -9.07 8.63 -2.04
CA LEU A 143 -9.20 9.39 -0.79
C LEU A 143 -10.67 9.53 -0.39
N LEU A 144 -11.56 9.86 -1.33
CA LEU A 144 -12.99 10.02 -1.07
C LEU A 144 -13.67 8.71 -0.65
N ASN A 145 -13.20 7.55 -1.11
CA ASN A 145 -13.74 6.24 -0.70
C ASN A 145 -13.55 5.96 0.81
N TYR A 146 -12.57 6.59 1.46
CA TYR A 146 -12.27 6.42 2.88
C TYR A 146 -12.59 7.66 3.73
N PHE A 147 -13.08 8.72 3.09
CA PHE A 147 -13.47 9.96 3.74
C PHE A 147 -14.69 9.74 4.64
N GLU A 148 -14.59 10.16 5.90
CA GLU A 148 -15.73 10.15 6.81
C GLU A 148 -16.15 11.56 7.19
N LYS A 149 -17.35 11.96 6.72
CA LYS A 149 -17.92 13.30 6.92
C LYS A 149 -18.00 13.78 8.37
N ASN A 150 -18.05 12.85 9.33
CA ASN A 150 -18.16 13.16 10.77
C ASN A 150 -16.80 13.34 11.46
N MET A 151 -15.73 12.88 10.83
CA MET A 151 -14.37 12.83 11.39
C MET A 151 -13.41 13.77 10.67
N ASP A 152 -13.60 13.93 9.35
CA ASP A 152 -12.65 14.58 8.46
C ASP A 152 -13.23 15.88 7.87
N LEU A 153 -12.35 16.70 7.32
CA LEU A 153 -12.68 17.87 6.51
C LEU A 153 -12.22 17.62 5.07
N LEU A 154 -13.07 17.95 4.10
CA LEU A 154 -12.71 17.95 2.68
C LEU A 154 -12.48 19.39 2.22
N LEU A 155 -11.32 19.66 1.64
CA LEU A 155 -10.99 20.92 1.00
C LEU A 155 -10.78 20.69 -0.49
N ARG A 156 -11.34 21.57 -1.32
CA ARG A 156 -11.12 21.58 -2.77
C ARG A 156 -11.26 22.98 -3.34
N PRO A 157 -10.64 23.31 -4.48
CA PRO A 157 -10.81 24.63 -5.08
C PRO A 157 -12.27 24.85 -5.51
N ALA A 158 -12.78 26.07 -5.34
CA ALA A 158 -14.17 26.40 -5.63
C ALA A 158 -14.43 26.69 -7.12
N LYS A 159 -13.43 27.19 -7.84
CA LYS A 159 -13.57 27.74 -9.20
C LYS A 159 -12.69 27.07 -10.26
N ILE A 160 -11.57 26.47 -9.84
CA ILE A 160 -10.56 25.93 -10.76
C ILE A 160 -10.35 24.43 -10.52
N PRO A 161 -9.84 23.68 -11.52
CA PRO A 161 -9.42 22.30 -11.30
C PRO A 161 -8.29 22.22 -10.27
N GLY A 162 -8.34 21.21 -9.41
CA GLY A 162 -7.28 20.94 -8.44
C GLY A 162 -7.56 19.70 -7.59
N PRO A 163 -6.72 19.47 -6.57
CA PRO A 163 -6.77 18.25 -5.78
C PRO A 163 -7.93 18.25 -4.79
N ASP A 164 -8.35 17.04 -4.41
CA ASP A 164 -9.06 16.85 -3.16
C ASP A 164 -8.07 16.73 -2.02
N VAL A 165 -8.35 17.47 -0.95
CA VAL A 165 -7.52 17.54 0.24
C VAL A 165 -8.32 17.09 1.44
N ILE A 166 -7.88 16.01 2.07
CA ILE A 166 -8.48 15.49 3.30
C ILE A 166 -7.65 15.99 4.48
N LEU A 167 -8.28 16.72 5.39
CA LEU A 167 -7.72 17.01 6.70
C LEU A 167 -8.33 16.05 7.71
N THR A 168 -7.47 15.21 8.30
CA THR A 168 -7.85 14.29 9.37
C THR A 168 -7.39 14.82 10.73
N GLY A 169 -8.18 14.52 11.77
CA GLY A 169 -8.01 15.09 13.11
C GLY A 169 -8.87 16.33 13.34
N LYS A 170 -9.06 16.70 14.61
CA LYS A 170 -9.83 17.89 15.01
C LYS A 170 -8.99 19.16 14.77
N GLY A 171 -8.82 19.54 13.50
CA GLY A 171 -8.08 20.74 13.13
C GLY A 171 -8.73 22.01 13.67
N ASN A 172 -7.91 22.89 14.26
CA ASN A 172 -8.33 24.24 14.65
C ASN A 172 -8.38 25.18 13.43
N LYS A 173 -8.79 26.45 13.64
CA LYS A 173 -8.86 27.44 12.56
C LYS A 173 -7.53 27.60 11.81
N LYS A 174 -6.40 27.61 12.51
CA LYS A 174 -5.06 27.72 11.92
C LYS A 174 -4.74 26.51 11.04
N ASN A 175 -5.04 25.29 11.49
CA ASN A 175 -4.84 24.08 10.69
C ASN A 175 -5.66 24.11 9.41
N ILE A 176 -6.93 24.53 9.48
CA ILE A 176 -7.81 24.62 8.31
C ILE A 176 -7.25 25.67 7.33
N GLN A 177 -6.78 26.80 7.84
CA GLN A 177 -6.12 27.83 7.02
C GLN A 177 -4.88 27.28 6.31
N THR A 178 -4.00 26.58 7.04
CA THR A 178 -2.80 25.95 6.45
C THR A 178 -3.16 24.88 5.42
N ALA A 179 -4.17 24.05 5.69
CA ALA A 179 -4.64 23.05 4.72
C ALA A 179 -5.22 23.69 3.46
N ALA A 180 -5.90 24.83 3.59
CA ALA A 180 -6.40 25.59 2.45
C ALA A 180 -5.24 26.22 1.63
N MET A 181 -4.20 26.74 2.29
CA MET A 181 -2.98 27.21 1.60
C MET A 181 -2.27 26.08 0.86
N ILE A 182 -2.15 24.90 1.50
CA ILE A 182 -1.60 23.71 0.87
C ILE A 182 -2.44 23.34 -0.35
N CYS A 183 -3.77 23.29 -0.23
CA CYS A 183 -4.68 23.02 -1.34
C CYS A 183 -4.44 23.97 -2.51
N ALA A 184 -4.44 25.29 -2.24
CA ALA A 184 -4.19 26.33 -3.25
C ALA A 184 -2.83 26.15 -3.95
N SER A 185 -1.78 25.81 -3.21
CA SER A 185 -0.42 25.64 -3.74
C SER A 185 -0.25 24.47 -4.74
N TYR A 186 -1.22 23.55 -4.77
CA TYR A 186 -1.27 22.42 -5.71
C TYR A 186 -2.31 22.62 -6.83
N THR A 187 -2.79 23.85 -7.03
CA THR A 187 -3.65 24.22 -8.17
C THR A 187 -2.85 24.97 -9.25
N LYS A 188 -3.55 25.43 -10.28
CA LYS A 188 -2.99 26.33 -11.31
C LYS A 188 -3.08 27.83 -10.93
N SER A 189 -3.48 28.18 -9.71
CA SER A 189 -3.50 29.59 -9.29
C SER A 189 -2.08 30.18 -9.24
N ILE A 190 -1.97 31.46 -9.54
CA ILE A 190 -0.68 32.16 -9.60
C ILE A 190 -0.26 32.50 -8.16
N PRO A 191 0.98 32.18 -7.73
CA PRO A 191 1.48 32.63 -6.43
C PRO A 191 1.36 34.15 -6.27
N GLY A 192 0.79 34.58 -5.15
CA GLY A 192 0.47 35.98 -4.89
C GLY A 192 -0.99 36.35 -5.09
N GLU A 193 -1.74 35.59 -5.89
CA GLU A 193 -3.18 35.78 -6.09
C GLU A 193 -4.03 34.99 -5.09
N ASN A 194 -5.27 35.42 -4.89
CA ASN A 194 -6.22 34.72 -4.03
C ASN A 194 -6.87 33.55 -4.79
N ALA A 195 -6.87 32.38 -4.15
CA ALA A 195 -7.64 31.22 -4.56
C ALA A 195 -8.75 30.94 -3.56
N ASP A 196 -9.96 30.71 -4.07
CA ASP A 196 -11.12 30.33 -3.27
C ASP A 196 -11.12 28.83 -3.03
N ILE A 197 -10.94 28.44 -1.77
CA ILE A 197 -10.96 27.03 -1.34
C ILE A 197 -12.25 26.76 -0.58
N LYS A 198 -13.03 25.81 -1.08
CA LYS A 198 -14.24 25.32 -0.42
C LYS A 198 -13.84 24.31 0.67
N VAL A 199 -14.23 24.58 1.91
CA VAL A 199 -14.05 23.71 3.07
C VAL A 199 -15.39 23.08 3.41
N ILE A 200 -15.47 21.75 3.37
CA ILE A 200 -16.69 20.97 3.59
C ILE A 200 -16.54 20.21 4.90
N LYS A 201 -17.48 20.44 5.82
CA LYS A 201 -17.57 19.79 7.13
C LYS A 201 -18.99 19.26 7.32
N LYS A 202 -19.15 17.94 7.44
CA LYS A 202 -20.49 17.32 7.49
C LYS A 202 -21.35 17.76 6.30
N ASN A 203 -22.40 18.54 6.56
CA ASN A 203 -23.33 19.06 5.55
C ASN A 203 -23.10 20.56 5.25
N ASP A 204 -22.17 21.20 5.97
CA ASP A 204 -21.87 22.62 5.83
C ASP A 204 -20.67 22.81 4.89
N ALA A 205 -20.71 23.91 4.14
CA ALA A 205 -19.59 24.33 3.31
C ALA A 205 -19.32 25.81 3.50
N THR A 206 -18.05 26.17 3.65
CA THR A 206 -17.57 27.56 3.69
C THR A 206 -16.51 27.76 2.63
N ILE A 207 -16.34 29.01 2.18
CA ILE A 207 -15.28 29.37 1.23
C ILE A 207 -14.24 30.21 1.97
N LEU A 208 -12.97 29.83 1.83
CA LEU A 208 -11.83 30.60 2.29
C LEU A 208 -11.08 31.16 1.09
N SER A 209 -10.98 32.48 1.01
CA SER A 209 -10.09 33.15 0.07
C SER A 209 -8.68 33.18 0.65
N ILE A 210 -7.75 32.47 0.03
CA ILE A 210 -6.38 32.28 0.52
C ILE A 210 -5.38 32.78 -0.52
N LYS A 211 -4.38 33.56 -0.08
CA LYS A 211 -3.27 33.94 -0.94
C LYS A 211 -2.44 32.71 -1.30
N THR A 212 -2.35 32.43 -2.60
CA THR A 212 -1.62 31.29 -3.13
C THR A 212 -0.13 31.48 -2.88
N VAL A 213 0.51 30.42 -2.41
CA VAL A 213 1.97 30.33 -2.21
C VAL A 213 2.52 29.11 -2.95
N LYS A 214 3.84 29.03 -3.09
CA LYS A 214 4.47 27.86 -3.72
C LYS A 214 4.45 26.67 -2.76
N ALA A 215 4.22 25.47 -3.28
CA ALA A 215 4.16 24.24 -2.48
C ALA A 215 5.45 23.96 -1.68
N ILE A 216 6.59 24.50 -2.11
CA ILE A 216 7.89 24.38 -1.44
C ILE A 216 7.88 24.96 -0.02
N GLU A 217 7.01 25.94 0.27
CA GLU A 217 6.89 26.55 1.59
C GLU A 217 6.39 25.56 2.66
N PHE A 218 5.77 24.45 2.25
CA PHE A 218 5.27 23.41 3.14
C PHE A 218 6.19 22.18 3.23
N LYS A 219 7.42 22.26 2.69
CA LYS A 219 8.34 21.11 2.64
C LYS A 219 8.65 20.55 4.03
N GLU A 220 8.84 21.41 5.03
CA GLU A 220 9.12 21.01 6.42
C GLU A 220 7.95 20.28 7.09
N LEU A 221 6.73 20.42 6.57
CA LEU A 221 5.55 19.72 7.08
C LEU A 221 5.34 18.36 6.40
N MET A 222 6.09 18.07 5.32
CA MET A 222 5.87 16.87 4.51
C MET A 222 6.42 15.63 5.22
N ILE A 223 5.67 14.54 5.16
CA ILE A 223 6.05 13.21 5.67
C ILE A 223 6.72 12.39 4.56
#